data_AF-A0A7S2LTS1-F1
#
_entry.id   AF-A0A7S2LTS1-F1
#
_cell.length_a   1.000
_cell.length_b   1.000
_cell.length_c   1.000
_cell.angle_alpha   90.00
_cell.angle_beta   90.00
_cell.angle_gamma   90.00
#
_symmetry.space_group_name_H-M   'P 1'
#
loop_
_entity.id
_entity.type
_entity.pdbx_description
1 polymer ?
#
loop_
_entity_poly.entity_id
_entity_poly.type
_entity_poly.pdbx_seq_one_letter_code
_entity_poly.pdbx_strand_id
1 'polypeptide(L)'
;YTRMEQNKSRFTIKDKILRALSDTNTHNLSNLDKQYDELYGLLKKCMITEPANGMALLVGPRGHGKRSLLQLCLRNLEEEYENLRYRIVKLNGLMTAGNDGAAMGEAAAQLTTAARNDDVLLPSSTAAGGANNADSEISTVQKGGTHLHQSDNDDDDSDVSG
;
A
#
# COMPACT_ATOMS: atom_id res chain seq x y z
N TYR A 1 -40.05 25.69 15.58
CA TYR A 1 -39.32 24.67 16.36
C TYR A 1 -40.07 23.33 16.37
N THR A 2 -40.34 22.69 15.22
CA THR A 2 -40.91 21.32 15.22
C THR A 2 -40.81 20.64 13.84
N ARG A 3 -39.63 20.17 13.38
CA ARG A 3 -39.58 19.12 12.31
C ARG A 3 -38.22 18.49 11.95
N MET A 4 -37.19 18.51 12.80
CA MET A 4 -35.88 17.95 12.41
C MET A 4 -35.37 16.80 13.29
N GLU A 5 -36.24 16.14 14.05
CA GLU A 5 -35.83 15.19 15.10
C GLU A 5 -36.31 13.74 14.87
N GLN A 6 -36.67 13.33 13.66
CA GLN A 6 -37.00 11.92 13.39
C GLN A 6 -36.56 11.45 12.01
N ASN A 7 -35.25 11.22 11.84
CA ASN A 7 -34.77 10.34 10.78
C ASN A 7 -33.78 9.31 11.34
N LYS A 8 -34.17 8.68 12.46
CA LYS A 8 -33.50 7.47 12.95
C LYS A 8 -33.93 6.33 12.02
N SER A 9 -33.14 6.12 10.97
CA SER A 9 -33.34 5.12 9.91
C SER A 9 -33.92 3.82 10.46
N ARG A 10 -35.17 3.50 10.09
CA ARG A 10 -35.82 2.22 10.36
C ARG A 10 -35.20 1.15 9.47
N PHE A 11 -34.01 0.65 9.83
CA PHE A 11 -33.51 -0.60 9.26
C PHE A 11 -34.46 -1.72 9.66
N THR A 12 -35.06 -2.37 8.66
CA THR A 12 -35.94 -3.52 8.90
C THR A 12 -35.12 -4.72 9.36
N ILE A 13 -35.76 -5.69 10.04
CA ILE A 13 -35.10 -6.95 10.41
C ILE A 13 -34.51 -7.64 9.18
N LYS A 14 -35.22 -7.56 8.04
CA LYS A 14 -34.75 -8.07 6.76
C LYS A 14 -33.43 -7.42 6.34
N ASP A 15 -33.29 -6.11 6.48
CA ASP A 15 -32.04 -5.41 6.12
C ASP A 15 -30.90 -5.79 7.06
N LYS A 16 -31.17 -5.99 8.35
CA LYS A 16 -30.16 -6.46 9.32
C LYS A 16 -29.71 -7.88 9.01
N ILE A 17 -30.63 -8.78 8.67
CA ILE A 17 -30.31 -10.17 8.30
C ILE A 17 -29.59 -10.21 6.97
N LEU A 18 -30.08 -9.52 5.94
CA LEU A 18 -29.41 -9.45 4.65
C LEU A 18 -28.01 -8.89 4.82
N ARG A 19 -27.85 -7.82 5.61
CA ARG A 19 -26.54 -7.31 5.96
C ARG A 19 -25.69 -8.34 6.71
N ALA A 20 -26.21 -9.07 7.69
CA ALA A 20 -25.44 -10.09 8.40
C ALA A 20 -25.03 -11.28 7.52
N LEU A 21 -25.85 -11.62 6.50
CA LEU A 21 -25.59 -12.71 5.56
C LEU A 21 -24.73 -12.26 4.36
N SER A 22 -24.84 -10.99 3.96
CA SER A 22 -24.08 -10.40 2.86
C SER A 22 -22.76 -9.81 3.32
N ASP A 23 -22.72 -9.31 4.55
CA ASP A 23 -21.53 -8.67 5.08
C ASP A 23 -20.42 -9.70 5.07
N THR A 24 -19.31 -9.22 4.55
CA THR A 24 -17.97 -9.70 4.80
C THR A 24 -17.57 -9.61 6.29
N ASN A 25 -18.52 -9.42 7.22
CA ASN A 25 -18.28 -9.33 8.64
C ASN A 25 -18.05 -10.71 9.22
N THR A 26 -16.83 -10.93 9.67
CA THR A 26 -16.29 -12.22 10.10
C THR A 26 -16.69 -12.56 11.54
N HIS A 27 -17.79 -12.00 12.04
CA HIS A 27 -18.05 -11.92 13.48
C HIS A 27 -18.49 -13.22 14.15
N ASN A 28 -18.69 -14.31 13.40
CA ASN A 28 -19.01 -15.61 13.98
C ASN A 28 -18.41 -16.74 13.16
N LEU A 29 -17.13 -17.02 13.42
CA LEU A 29 -16.50 -18.26 12.98
C LEU A 29 -16.65 -19.29 14.11
N SER A 30 -17.49 -20.30 13.90
CA SER A 30 -17.63 -21.42 14.82
C SER A 30 -16.64 -22.53 14.50
N ASN A 31 -16.19 -23.26 15.53
CA ASN A 31 -15.35 -24.47 15.40
C ASN A 31 -13.96 -24.23 14.76
N LEU A 32 -13.39 -23.03 14.95
CA LEU A 32 -12.04 -22.67 14.47
C LEU A 32 -11.12 -22.19 15.59
N ASP A 33 -11.44 -22.50 16.85
CA ASP A 33 -10.74 -21.94 18.02
C ASP A 33 -9.24 -22.26 17.98
N LYS A 34 -8.87 -23.52 17.66
CA LYS A 34 -7.46 -23.92 17.56
C LYS A 34 -6.71 -23.17 16.47
N GLN A 35 -7.30 -23.06 15.27
CA GLN A 35 -6.70 -22.37 14.13
C GLN A 35 -6.62 -20.86 14.37
N TYR A 36 -7.60 -20.31 15.10
CA TYR A 36 -7.60 -18.93 15.55
C TYR A 36 -6.43 -18.70 16.51
N ASP A 37 -6.29 -19.51 17.56
CA ASP A 37 -5.24 -19.36 18.57
C ASP A 37 -3.84 -19.46 17.95
N GLU A 38 -3.63 -20.42 17.04
CA GLU A 38 -2.36 -20.60 16.33
C GLU A 38 -2.02 -19.38 15.45
N LEU A 39 -2.96 -18.93 14.61
CA LEU A 39 -2.75 -17.81 13.71
C LEU A 39 -2.62 -16.49 14.47
N TYR A 40 -3.48 -16.26 15.46
CA TYR A 40 -3.45 -15.08 16.33
C TYR A 40 -2.13 -14.99 17.09
N GLY A 41 -1.70 -16.11 17.69
CA GLY A 41 -0.42 -16.19 18.39
C GLY A 41 0.77 -15.89 17.48
N LEU A 42 0.76 -16.38 16.24
CA LEU A 42 1.80 -16.07 15.26
C LEU A 42 1.80 -14.57 14.91
N LEU A 43 0.65 -14.00 14.54
CA LEU A 43 0.54 -12.58 14.18
C LEU A 43 0.93 -11.67 15.35
N LYS A 44 0.46 -11.97 16.56
CA LYS A 44 0.81 -11.26 17.80
C LYS A 44 2.32 -11.27 18.04
N LYS A 45 2.97 -12.44 17.90
CA LYS A 45 4.42 -12.53 18.03
C LYS A 45 5.12 -11.60 17.05
N CYS A 46 4.77 -11.67 15.76
CA CYS A 46 5.41 -10.90 14.69
C CYS A 46 5.21 -9.38 14.81
N MET A 47 4.08 -8.93 15.34
CA MET A 47 3.71 -7.51 15.34
C MET A 47 3.89 -6.80 16.67
N ILE A 48 3.87 -7.53 17.80
CA ILE A 48 3.90 -6.95 19.15
C ILE A 48 5.13 -7.38 19.93
N THR A 49 5.35 -8.70 20.07
CA THR A 49 6.26 -9.22 21.10
C THR A 49 7.72 -9.11 20.67
N GLU A 50 8.03 -9.59 19.47
CA GLU A 50 9.38 -9.56 18.91
C GLU A 50 9.24 -9.31 17.40
N PRO A 51 10.04 -8.43 16.77
CA PRO A 51 10.06 -8.29 15.32
C PRO A 51 10.69 -9.55 14.69
N ALA A 52 9.92 -10.63 14.70
CA ALA A 52 10.26 -11.94 14.17
C ALA A 52 9.48 -12.15 12.88
N ASN A 53 10.18 -12.66 11.86
CA ASN A 53 9.54 -13.03 10.61
C ASN A 53 8.71 -14.30 10.80
N GLY A 54 7.41 -14.22 10.52
CA GLY A 54 6.49 -15.34 10.56
C GLY A 54 5.93 -15.65 9.19
N MET A 55 5.75 -16.94 8.91
CA MET A 55 5.11 -17.43 7.69
C MET A 55 4.07 -18.47 8.05
N ALA A 56 2.89 -18.38 7.44
CA ALA A 56 1.84 -19.37 7.56
C ALA A 56 1.20 -19.62 6.20
N LEU A 57 0.80 -20.88 5.97
CA LEU A 57 0.05 -21.28 4.79
C LEU A 57 -1.31 -21.83 5.22
N LEU A 58 -2.38 -21.11 4.89
CA LEU A 58 -3.75 -21.54 5.20
C LEU A 58 -4.30 -22.38 4.06
N VAL A 59 -4.38 -23.70 4.27
CA VAL A 59 -4.89 -24.66 3.28
C VAL A 59 -6.28 -25.18 3.68
N GLY A 60 -7.17 -25.31 2.70
CA GLY A 60 -8.49 -25.90 2.89
C GLY A 60 -9.41 -25.62 1.70
N PRO A 61 -10.62 -26.21 1.65
CA PRO A 61 -11.51 -26.04 0.52
C PRO A 61 -12.06 -24.61 0.39
N ARG A 62 -12.61 -24.27 -0.78
CA ARG A 62 -13.26 -22.97 -1.00
C ARG A 62 -14.46 -22.82 -0.05
N GLY A 63 -14.73 -21.60 0.41
CA GLY A 63 -15.84 -21.30 1.32
C GLY A 63 -15.62 -21.62 2.81
N HIS A 64 -14.49 -22.22 3.20
CA HIS A 64 -14.24 -22.64 4.60
C HIS A 64 -13.68 -21.53 5.50
N GLY A 65 -14.05 -20.27 5.28
CA GLY A 65 -13.71 -19.18 6.20
C GLY A 65 -12.22 -18.82 6.34
N LYS A 66 -11.30 -19.35 5.52
CA LYS A 66 -9.84 -19.05 5.64
C LYS A 66 -9.52 -17.55 5.65
N ARG A 67 -10.07 -16.80 4.69
CA ARG A 67 -9.91 -15.34 4.64
C ARG A 67 -10.58 -14.67 5.83
N SER A 68 -11.76 -15.17 6.21
CA SER A 68 -12.52 -14.66 7.34
C SER A 68 -11.77 -14.83 8.66
N LEU A 69 -11.07 -15.95 8.85
CA LEU A 69 -10.25 -16.24 10.02
C LEU A 69 -9.10 -15.25 10.14
N LEU A 70 -8.35 -15.04 9.05
CA LEU A 70 -7.28 -14.04 9.02
C LEU A 70 -7.80 -12.64 9.35
N GLN A 71 -8.92 -12.23 8.74
CA GLN A 71 -9.55 -10.94 9.01
C GLN A 71 -10.03 -10.82 10.46
N LEU A 72 -10.53 -11.90 11.05
CA LEU A 72 -10.92 -11.94 12.45
C LEU A 72 -9.71 -11.74 13.38
N CYS A 73 -8.60 -12.45 13.14
CA CYS A 73 -7.39 -12.29 13.94
C CYS A 73 -6.83 -10.87 13.86
N LEU A 74 -6.75 -10.29 12.65
CA LEU A 74 -6.25 -8.93 12.43
C LEU A 74 -7.13 -7.89 13.14
N ARG A 75 -8.45 -7.99 12.98
CA ARG A 75 -9.39 -7.09 13.67
C ARG A 75 -9.25 -7.18 15.18
N ASN A 76 -9.17 -8.39 15.74
CA ASN A 76 -9.02 -8.57 17.18
C ASN A 76 -7.67 -8.02 17.69
N LEU A 77 -6.59 -8.11 16.89
CA LEU A 77 -5.31 -7.48 17.22
C LEU A 77 -5.40 -5.95 17.19
N GLU A 78 -6.08 -5.35 16.21
CA GLU A 78 -6.31 -3.90 16.14
C GLU A 78 -7.16 -3.42 17.33
N GLU A 79 -8.17 -4.18 17.73
CA GLU A 79 -9.03 -3.89 18.88
C GLU A 79 -8.27 -4.04 20.23
N GLU A 80 -7.37 -5.02 20.35
CA GLU A 80 -6.58 -5.25 21.57
C GLU A 80 -5.38 -4.28 21.70
N TYR A 81 -4.83 -3.78 20.59
CA TYR A 81 -3.63 -2.94 20.56
C TYR A 81 -3.85 -1.65 19.76
N GLU A 82 -4.32 -0.59 20.42
CA GLU A 82 -4.64 0.71 19.80
C GLU A 82 -3.47 1.39 19.05
N ASN A 83 -2.22 1.02 19.38
CA ASN A 83 -1.00 1.58 18.77
C ASN A 83 -0.31 0.61 17.80
N LEU A 84 -1.00 -0.43 17.34
CA LEU A 84 -0.44 -1.41 16.42
C LEU A 84 -0.09 -0.76 15.06
N ARG A 85 1.21 -0.60 14.78
CA ARG A 85 1.70 -0.04 13.51
C ARG A 85 2.09 -1.17 12.56
N TYR A 86 1.22 -1.48 11.61
CA TYR A 86 1.52 -2.46 10.57
C TYR A 86 0.88 -2.06 9.25
N ARG A 87 1.37 -2.65 8.15
CA ARG A 87 0.83 -2.45 6.81
C ARG A 87 0.55 -3.79 6.16
N ILE A 88 -0.68 -3.97 5.69
CA ILE A 88 -1.08 -5.17 4.95
C ILE A 88 -0.85 -4.91 3.46
N VAL A 89 -0.03 -5.75 2.84
CA VAL A 89 0.06 -5.85 1.38
C VAL A 89 -0.65 -7.13 0.97
N LYS A 90 -1.70 -7.01 0.16
CA LYS A 90 -2.50 -8.14 -0.31
C LYS A 90 -2.28 -8.33 -1.79
N LEU A 91 -1.60 -9.42 -2.15
CA LEU A 91 -1.38 -9.79 -3.55
C LEU A 91 -2.39 -10.87 -3.97
N ASN A 92 -2.92 -10.75 -5.18
CA ASN A 92 -3.79 -11.77 -5.75
C ASN A 92 -3.05 -12.57 -6.82
N GLY A 93 -2.65 -13.78 -6.48
CA GLY A 93 -1.93 -14.67 -7.39
C GLY A 93 -2.69 -15.03 -8.67
N LEU A 94 -4.02 -14.86 -8.73
CA LEU A 94 -4.78 -15.02 -9.98
C LEU A 94 -4.59 -13.83 -10.94
N MET A 95 -4.30 -12.64 -10.42
CA MET A 95 -4.09 -11.42 -11.21
C MET A 95 -2.63 -11.26 -11.63
N THR A 96 -1.70 -11.77 -10.83
CA THR A 96 -0.24 -11.65 -11.04
C THR A 96 0.40 -12.94 -11.55
N ALA A 97 -0.39 -13.94 -11.92
CA ALA A 97 0.08 -15.27 -12.30
C ALA A 97 1.17 -15.20 -13.39
N GLY A 98 2.37 -15.66 -13.04
CA GLY A 98 3.51 -15.77 -13.97
C GLY A 98 4.23 -14.46 -14.29
N ASN A 99 3.94 -13.36 -13.59
CA ASN A 99 4.64 -12.08 -13.77
C ASN A 99 5.04 -11.45 -12.42
N ASP A 100 6.26 -11.74 -11.98
CA ASP A 100 6.81 -11.19 -10.75
C ASP A 100 6.92 -9.65 -10.80
N GLY A 101 7.17 -9.08 -11.99
CA GLY A 101 7.18 -7.63 -12.18
C GLY A 101 5.82 -6.99 -11.89
N ALA A 102 4.73 -7.65 -12.28
CA ALA A 102 3.37 -7.20 -11.95
C ALA A 102 3.09 -7.30 -10.44
N ALA A 103 3.52 -8.38 -9.78
CA ALA A 103 3.38 -8.55 -8.34
C ALA A 103 4.19 -7.51 -7.56
N MET A 104 5.42 -7.22 -7.98
CA MET A 104 6.27 -6.18 -7.40
C MET A 104 5.67 -4.79 -7.60
N GLY A 105 5.13 -4.51 -8.79
CA GLY A 105 4.43 -3.25 -9.07
C GLY A 105 3.21 -3.05 -8.18
N GLU A 106 2.40 -4.09 -7.99
CA GLU A 106 1.25 -4.07 -7.08
C GLU A 106 1.69 -3.85 -5.62
N ALA A 107 2.72 -4.57 -5.16
CA ALA A 107 3.27 -4.40 -3.81
C ALA A 107 3.77 -2.96 -3.58
N ALA A 108 4.57 -2.42 -4.51
CA ALA A 108 5.08 -1.05 -4.44
C ALA A 108 3.94 -0.01 -4.44
N ALA A 109 2.90 -0.22 -5.26
CA ALA A 109 1.73 0.64 -5.32
C ALA A 109 0.94 0.66 -4.00
N GLN A 110 0.72 -0.50 -3.38
CA GLN A 110 0.04 -0.59 -2.08
C GLN A 110 0.85 0.05 -0.96
N LEU A 111 2.18 -0.11 -0.97
CA LEU A 111 3.06 0.53 0.01
C LEU A 111 3.11 2.05 -0.15
N THR A 112 3.10 2.58 -1.37
CA THR A 112 3.22 4.02 -1.65
C THR A 112 1.89 4.76 -1.47
N THR A 113 0.78 4.17 -1.92
CA THR A 113 -0.54 4.82 -1.87
C THR A 113 -1.01 5.10 -0.44
N ALA A 114 -0.63 4.23 0.50
CA ALA A 114 -0.96 4.39 1.91
C ALA A 114 0.00 5.33 2.67
N ALA A 115 1.17 5.69 2.12
CA ALA A 115 2.05 6.72 2.73
C ALA A 115 1.46 8.14 2.58
N ARG A 116 0.66 8.37 1.54
CA ARG A 116 0.02 9.67 1.27
C ARG A 116 -1.15 10.04 2.20
N ASN A 117 -1.67 9.10 2.99
CA ASN A 117 -2.84 9.32 3.86
C ASN A 117 -2.48 9.53 5.35
N ASP A 118 -1.22 9.35 5.75
CA ASP A 118 -0.76 9.50 7.15
C ASP A 118 -0.08 10.87 7.43
N ASP A 119 0.09 11.74 6.43
CA ASP A 119 0.67 13.09 6.60
C ASP A 119 -0.41 14.15 6.91
N VAL A 120 -1.05 14.05 8.08
CA VAL A 120 -1.71 15.19 8.73
C VAL A 120 -1.30 15.22 10.20
N LEU A 121 -0.14 15.82 10.50
CA LEU A 121 0.03 16.86 11.52
C LEU A 121 1.52 17.30 11.62
N LEU A 122 1.91 18.41 10.99
CA LEU A 122 2.92 19.33 11.53
C LEU A 122 2.56 20.76 11.09
N PRO A 123 2.48 21.74 12.00
CA PRO A 123 2.25 23.14 11.63
C PRO A 123 3.52 23.71 10.98
N SER A 124 3.47 24.02 9.69
CA SER A 124 4.52 24.77 9.02
C SER A 124 4.40 26.26 9.38
N SER A 125 5.03 26.66 10.48
CA SER A 125 5.37 28.08 10.69
C SER A 125 6.62 28.42 9.88
N THR A 126 6.39 29.17 8.81
CA THR A 126 7.19 30.33 8.35
C THR A 126 8.66 30.10 7.96
N ALA A 127 8.95 30.22 6.65
CA ALA A 127 9.83 31.28 6.14
C ALA A 127 9.80 31.36 4.60
N ALA A 128 9.36 32.53 4.10
CA ALA A 128 9.75 33.24 2.87
C ALA A 128 9.74 32.46 1.53
N GLY A 129 9.02 32.85 0.48
CA GLY A 129 8.67 34.20 0.02
C GLY A 129 9.15 34.34 -1.43
N GLY A 130 8.26 34.73 -2.35
CA GLY A 130 8.66 35.06 -3.73
C GLY A 130 7.57 34.78 -4.77
N ALA A 131 6.59 35.66 -4.84
CA ALA A 131 5.60 35.69 -5.91
C ALA A 131 6.10 36.61 -7.06
N ASN A 132 5.85 36.15 -8.30
CA ASN A 132 5.57 36.90 -9.53
C ASN A 132 6.66 37.82 -10.15
N ASN A 133 7.02 37.58 -11.42
CA ASN A 133 6.54 38.41 -12.54
C ASN A 133 7.11 37.99 -13.91
N ALA A 134 6.31 38.30 -14.93
CA ALA A 134 6.53 38.13 -16.37
C ALA A 134 7.48 39.18 -16.97
N ASP A 135 7.96 38.86 -18.18
CA ASP A 135 8.34 39.71 -19.32
C ASP A 135 9.17 40.99 -19.10
N SER A 136 10.38 41.04 -19.67
CA SER A 136 10.79 42.02 -20.71
C SER A 136 12.28 41.92 -21.06
N GLU A 137 12.56 42.34 -22.30
CA GLU A 137 13.76 42.21 -23.12
C GLU A 137 14.98 43.02 -22.63
N ILE A 138 16.20 42.67 -23.12
CA ILE A 138 17.06 43.54 -23.97
C ILE A 138 18.47 42.93 -24.23
N SER A 139 18.70 42.67 -25.53
CA SER A 139 19.88 42.83 -26.42
C SER A 139 21.33 42.34 -26.12
N THR A 140 21.80 41.45 -27.01
CA THR A 140 22.92 41.61 -27.98
C THR A 140 24.35 41.92 -27.53
N VAL A 141 25.32 41.05 -27.88
CA VAL A 141 26.53 41.36 -28.70
C VAL A 141 27.05 40.09 -29.41
N GLN A 142 27.22 40.20 -30.74
CA GLN A 142 27.90 39.29 -31.67
C GLN A 142 29.42 39.59 -31.80
N LYS A 143 30.22 38.55 -32.08
CA LYS A 143 31.44 38.43 -32.94
C LYS A 143 32.33 37.33 -32.31
N GLY A 144 32.91 36.35 -33.00
CA GLY A 144 33.11 36.00 -34.40
C GLY A 144 34.37 35.11 -34.47
N GLY A 145 34.48 34.19 -35.44
CA GLY A 145 35.78 33.63 -35.88
C GLY A 145 36.08 32.16 -35.58
N THR A 146 35.71 31.30 -36.54
CA THR A 146 36.48 30.17 -37.12
C THR A 146 37.67 29.54 -36.37
N HIS A 147 37.62 28.21 -36.17
CA HIS A 147 38.69 27.34 -36.67
C HIS A 147 38.23 25.89 -36.84
N LEU A 148 38.45 25.35 -38.05
CA LEU A 148 38.37 23.92 -38.36
C LEU A 148 39.55 23.16 -37.71
N HIS A 149 39.28 21.96 -37.20
CA HIS A 149 40.15 20.80 -37.40
C HIS A 149 39.33 19.51 -37.34
N GLN A 150 39.50 18.71 -38.39
CA GLN A 150 38.90 17.41 -38.64
C GLN A 150 40.07 16.54 -39.11
N SER A 151 40.28 15.42 -38.44
CA SER A 151 41.07 14.25 -38.87
C SER A 151 40.96 13.26 -37.70
N ASP A 152 40.11 12.24 -37.79
CA ASP A 152 40.25 11.01 -38.57
C ASP A 152 41.27 10.05 -37.92
N ASN A 153 40.81 8.80 -37.78
CA ASN A 153 41.58 7.55 -37.94
C ASN A 153 42.46 7.10 -36.74
N ASP A 154 42.58 5.83 -36.38
CA ASP A 154 42.20 4.56 -37.01
C ASP A 154 41.94 3.48 -35.93
N ASP A 155 41.15 2.49 -36.34
CA ASP A 155 41.00 1.17 -35.76
C ASP A 155 42.35 0.42 -35.66
N ASP A 156 42.56 -0.37 -34.60
CA ASP A 156 43.56 -1.45 -34.62
C ASP A 156 43.03 -2.67 -33.84
N ASP A 157 42.34 -3.54 -34.58
CA ASP A 157 42.09 -4.95 -34.29
C ASP A 157 43.21 -5.77 -34.95
N SER A 158 43.99 -6.51 -34.18
CA SER A 158 44.35 -7.93 -34.40
C SER A 158 45.58 -8.31 -33.57
N ASP A 159 45.55 -9.27 -32.65
CA ASP A 159 45.40 -10.73 -32.76
C ASP A 159 46.78 -11.46 -32.78
N VAL A 160 46.80 -12.65 -32.17
CA VAL A 160 47.74 -13.78 -32.43
C VAL A 160 49.14 -13.83 -31.74
N SER A 161 49.20 -14.80 -30.81
CA SER A 161 50.26 -15.79 -30.52
C SER A 161 51.56 -15.42 -29.77
N GLY A 162 51.76 -16.19 -28.68
CA GLY A 162 53.02 -16.40 -27.97
C GLY A 162 52.80 -17.21 -26.70
#